data_AF-A0A816WE52-F1
#
_entry.id   AF-A0A816WE52-F1
#
_cell.length_a   1.000
_cell.length_b   1.000
_cell.length_c   1.000
_cell.angle_alpha   90.00
_cell.angle_beta   90.00
_cell.angle_gamma   90.00
#
_symmetry.space_group_name_H-M   'P 1'
#
loop_
_entity.id
_entity.type
_entity.pdbx_description
1 polymer ?
#
loop_
_entity_poly.entity_id
_entity_poly.type
_entity_poly.pdbx_seq_one_letter_code
_entity_poly.pdbx_strand_id
1 'polypeptide(L)'
;MSTPSAKTTTKATAKQPQQTLASTSGAGAKVKKSKTTATGKKVINSHSNRTLNNNGLMRFSRGRMFHRRALYRISKWKTDQAKLKGDKTKKTAGSIQKKKTTPALKKKPIGGDRNGKERLVRTKRFPRFYPTEERPKKFSVKRKRFGDHPRRFRSTLTPGTVVILVAGKHAGKRVVVVKHLSSGLLLVTGPHKLNGVPLRRVNQIYVIATSTKLDLSSAKFDNLDDKFFKRVRPAKKNAEKDIFDSKKEKTPLSAERREAQSTTDVAVLNAIKAHADSRLLRRYLKSRFQLWNGVLPHKLKF
;
A
#
# COMPACT_ATOMS: atom_id res chain seq x y z
N MET A 1 21.90 18.73 81.79
CA MET A 1 21.31 17.80 82.78
C MET A 1 19.88 17.54 82.35
N SER A 2 19.68 16.59 81.43
CA SER A 2 19.28 15.17 81.65
C SER A 2 17.76 14.97 81.53
N THR A 3 17.40 14.24 80.48
CA THR A 3 16.14 13.54 80.06
C THR A 3 15.17 13.11 81.17
N PRO A 4 13.89 12.69 80.91
CA PRO A 4 13.32 12.00 79.71
C PRO A 4 11.89 12.51 79.32
N SER A 5 11.04 11.99 78.41
CA SER A 5 10.66 10.62 78.07
C SER A 5 9.75 10.55 76.81
N ALA A 6 9.91 9.44 76.08
CA ALA A 6 9.02 8.65 75.20
C ALA A 6 7.90 9.28 74.32
N LYS A 7 7.94 8.90 73.03
CA LYS A 7 6.83 8.93 72.05
C LYS A 7 5.91 7.71 72.22
N THR A 8 4.60 7.88 71.99
CA THR A 8 3.72 6.80 71.52
C THR A 8 2.55 7.33 70.66
N THR A 9 2.26 6.54 69.63
CA THR A 9 1.25 6.54 68.54
C THR A 9 -0.23 6.63 68.93
N THR A 10 -1.11 7.09 68.01
CA THR A 10 -2.15 6.26 67.32
C THR A 10 -3.04 7.06 66.34
N LYS A 11 -3.75 6.32 65.47
CA LYS A 11 -4.45 6.64 64.20
C LYS A 11 -5.84 7.26 64.38
N ALA A 12 -6.34 7.96 63.35
CA ALA A 12 -7.75 7.90 62.92
C ALA A 12 -7.96 8.37 61.46
N THR A 13 -9.08 7.92 60.90
CA THR A 13 -9.43 7.72 59.49
C THR A 13 -10.31 8.86 58.95
N ALA A 14 -10.27 9.17 57.65
CA ALA A 14 -11.45 9.70 56.95
C ALA A 14 -11.43 9.39 55.44
N LYS A 15 -12.59 8.90 54.99
CA LYS A 15 -12.96 8.34 53.69
C LYS A 15 -13.52 9.48 52.82
N GLN A 16 -13.18 9.53 51.52
CA GLN A 16 -13.85 10.42 50.55
C GLN A 16 -14.68 9.62 49.53
N PRO A 17 -15.76 10.23 48.98
CA PRO A 17 -16.96 9.52 48.57
C PRO A 17 -16.95 9.04 47.11
N GLN A 18 -17.76 8.04 46.84
CA GLN A 18 -18.08 7.57 45.49
C GLN A 18 -19.11 8.48 44.82
N GLN A 19 -18.91 8.73 43.52
CA GLN A 19 -20.00 9.07 42.60
C GLN A 19 -20.00 8.10 41.43
N THR A 20 -21.21 7.67 41.09
CA THR A 20 -21.60 6.65 40.14
C THR A 20 -21.64 7.20 38.72
N LEU A 21 -21.22 6.39 37.74
CA LEU A 21 -21.58 6.58 36.34
C LEU A 21 -22.12 5.26 35.77
N ALA A 22 -23.26 5.41 35.11
CA ALA A 22 -24.22 4.40 34.76
C ALA A 22 -23.72 3.30 33.82
N SER A 23 -24.31 2.12 33.99
CA SER A 23 -24.25 0.98 33.09
C SER A 23 -25.23 1.12 31.93
N THR A 24 -24.77 0.94 30.69
CA THR A 24 -25.56 0.35 29.60
C THR A 24 -24.68 -0.52 28.69
N SER A 25 -24.85 -1.83 28.88
CA SER A 25 -24.85 -2.96 27.93
C SER A 25 -24.20 -2.83 26.54
N GLY A 26 -23.31 -3.79 26.25
CA GLY A 26 -23.48 -4.67 25.07
C GLY A 26 -22.52 -4.50 23.89
N ALA A 27 -21.37 -5.18 23.92
CA ALA A 27 -20.82 -5.94 22.77
C ALA A 27 -19.50 -6.63 23.18
N GLY A 28 -19.50 -7.96 23.18
CA GLY A 28 -18.36 -8.79 23.57
C GLY A 28 -17.08 -8.47 22.78
N ALA A 29 -16.04 -8.02 23.49
CA ALA A 29 -14.70 -7.95 22.95
C ALA A 29 -14.14 -9.37 22.81
N LYS A 30 -14.31 -9.99 21.63
CA LYS A 30 -13.57 -11.20 21.25
C LYS A 30 -12.07 -10.94 21.45
N VAL A 31 -11.48 -11.62 22.44
CA VAL A 31 -10.02 -11.68 22.63
C VAL A 31 -9.41 -12.23 21.35
N LYS A 32 -8.78 -11.36 20.55
CA LYS A 32 -8.09 -11.78 19.31
C LYS A 32 -6.92 -12.70 19.67
N LYS A 33 -7.08 -14.01 19.43
CA LYS A 33 -5.96 -14.98 19.45
C LYS A 33 -4.85 -14.50 18.50
N SER A 34 -3.61 -14.57 18.96
CA SER A 34 -2.42 -14.19 18.17
C SER A 34 -2.27 -15.09 16.94
N LYS A 35 -2.16 -14.50 15.74
CA LYS A 35 -1.90 -15.24 14.50
C LYS A 35 -0.53 -15.93 14.59
N THR A 36 -0.45 -17.21 14.21
CA THR A 36 0.80 -17.97 14.03
C THR A 36 1.28 -17.81 12.58
N THR A 37 2.60 -17.68 12.38
CA THR A 37 3.18 -17.69 11.02
C THR A 37 3.31 -19.12 10.51
N ALA A 38 3.43 -19.30 9.18
CA ALA A 38 3.65 -20.59 8.52
C ALA A 38 4.88 -21.38 9.03
N THR A 39 5.75 -20.75 9.83
CA THR A 39 6.93 -21.36 10.48
C THR A 39 6.69 -21.77 11.94
N GLY A 40 5.43 -21.84 12.40
CA GLY A 40 5.06 -22.21 13.77
C GLY A 40 5.37 -21.15 14.84
N LYS A 41 6.05 -20.05 14.48
CA LYS A 41 6.35 -18.95 15.42
C LYS A 41 5.10 -18.10 15.67
N LYS A 42 4.71 -17.94 16.94
CA LYS A 42 3.69 -16.98 17.38
C LYS A 42 4.09 -15.57 16.93
N VAL A 43 3.19 -14.84 16.26
CA VAL A 43 3.39 -13.40 16.00
C VAL A 43 3.33 -12.69 17.35
N ILE A 44 4.49 -12.38 17.91
CA ILE A 44 4.57 -11.56 19.11
C ILE A 44 4.20 -10.14 18.69
N ASN A 45 2.99 -9.71 19.04
CA ASN A 45 2.62 -8.30 18.96
C ASN A 45 3.48 -7.54 19.96
N SER A 46 4.67 -7.12 19.55
CA SER A 46 5.49 -6.25 20.38
C SER A 46 4.70 -4.98 20.68
N HIS A 47 4.71 -4.52 21.93
CA HIS A 47 4.09 -3.26 22.30
C HIS A 47 4.57 -2.16 21.35
N SER A 48 3.67 -1.65 20.50
CA SER A 48 3.92 -0.59 19.54
C SER A 48 3.50 0.75 20.13
N ASN A 49 4.24 1.79 19.77
CA ASN A 49 3.88 3.15 20.08
C ASN A 49 3.10 3.71 18.89
N ARG A 50 1.97 4.35 19.13
CA ARG A 50 1.18 5.01 18.07
C ARG A 50 1.48 6.50 18.10
N THR A 51 1.45 7.15 16.95
CA THR A 51 1.51 8.61 16.88
C THR A 51 0.27 9.19 17.58
N LEU A 52 0.45 10.26 18.34
CA LEU A 52 -0.65 10.93 19.03
C LEU A 52 -1.48 11.72 18.00
N ASN A 53 -0.78 12.48 17.14
CA ASN A 53 -1.30 13.17 15.96
C ASN A 53 -0.37 12.93 14.74
N ASN A 54 -0.70 13.49 13.57
CA ASN A 54 0.10 13.34 12.33
C ASN A 54 1.48 14.07 12.34
N ASN A 55 1.88 14.66 13.47
CA ASN A 55 3.12 15.47 13.59
C ASN A 55 4.36 14.65 13.97
N GLY A 56 4.25 13.31 13.99
CA GLY A 56 5.36 12.43 14.36
C GLY A 56 5.64 12.31 15.87
N LEU A 57 4.88 13.03 16.70
CA LEU A 57 4.92 12.87 18.16
C LEU A 57 4.25 11.56 18.56
N MET A 58 4.96 10.76 19.35
CA MET A 58 4.48 9.45 19.78
C MET A 58 3.71 9.54 21.10
N ARG A 59 2.69 8.68 21.27
CA ARG A 59 1.79 8.70 22.44
C ARG A 59 2.50 8.43 23.76
N PHE A 60 3.51 7.57 23.74
CA PHE A 60 4.28 7.22 24.94
C PHE A 60 5.71 7.73 24.85
N SER A 61 6.26 8.17 25.98
CA SER A 61 7.68 8.49 26.12
C SER A 61 8.58 7.27 25.96
N ARG A 62 9.86 7.51 25.71
CA ARG A 62 10.87 6.45 25.52
C ARG A 62 11.00 5.55 26.76
N GLY A 63 11.01 6.11 27.97
CA GLY A 63 11.06 5.36 29.22
C GLY A 63 9.82 4.48 29.43
N ARG A 64 8.62 5.02 29.19
CA ARG A 64 7.39 4.24 29.28
C ARG A 64 7.35 3.10 28.26
N MET A 65 7.88 3.31 27.06
CA MET A 65 8.02 2.24 26.05
C MET A 65 9.06 1.19 26.46
N PHE A 66 10.14 1.56 27.14
CA PHE A 66 11.13 0.62 27.67
C PHE A 66 10.52 -0.36 28.67
N HIS A 67 9.72 0.15 29.61
CA HIS A 67 8.98 -0.68 30.57
C HIS A 67 7.89 -1.52 29.91
N ARG A 68 7.07 -0.93 29.02
CA ARG A 68 5.99 -1.67 28.31
C ARG A 68 6.53 -2.79 27.43
N ARG A 69 7.69 -2.59 26.79
CA ARG A 69 8.37 -3.64 26.01
C ARG A 69 9.17 -4.60 26.88
N ALA A 70 9.19 -4.40 28.20
CA ALA A 70 9.97 -5.16 29.16
C ALA A 70 11.44 -5.36 28.73
N LEU A 71 12.03 -4.32 28.12
CA LEU A 71 13.37 -4.42 27.55
C LEU A 71 14.43 -4.72 28.62
N TYR A 72 14.20 -4.30 29.87
CA TYR A 72 15.04 -4.65 31.02
C TYR A 72 15.12 -6.18 31.25
N ARG A 73 13.99 -6.89 31.14
CA ARG A 73 13.96 -8.37 31.29
C ARG A 73 14.65 -9.05 30.12
N ILE A 74 14.40 -8.58 28.90
CA ILE A 74 15.01 -9.14 27.69
C ILE A 74 16.52 -8.91 27.69
N SER A 75 16.97 -7.72 28.11
CA SER A 75 18.39 -7.41 28.22
C SER A 75 19.06 -8.30 29.26
N LYS A 76 18.48 -8.43 30.46
CA LYS A 76 18.98 -9.29 31.53
C LYS A 76 19.08 -10.74 31.07
N TRP A 77 17.99 -11.30 30.52
CA TRP A 77 17.96 -12.67 30.00
C TRP A 77 19.01 -12.92 28.90
N LYS A 78 19.21 -11.98 27.97
CA LYS A 78 20.24 -12.10 26.93
C LYS A 78 21.65 -12.08 27.50
N THR A 79 21.91 -11.23 28.49
CA THR A 79 23.20 -11.15 29.17
C THR A 79 23.50 -12.45 29.92
N ASP A 80 22.51 -13.01 30.63
CA ASP A 80 22.67 -14.25 31.37
C ASP A 80 22.88 -15.45 30.42
N GLN A 81 22.14 -15.51 29.31
CA GLN A 81 22.36 -16.51 28.25
C GLN A 81 23.74 -16.39 27.57
N ALA A 82 24.25 -15.17 27.39
CA ALA A 82 25.58 -14.94 26.82
C ALA A 82 26.70 -15.37 27.78
N LYS A 83 26.51 -15.18 29.09
CA LYS A 83 27.41 -15.68 30.14
C LYS A 83 27.45 -17.21 30.15
N LEU A 84 26.29 -17.85 30.07
CA LEU A 84 26.17 -19.33 30.04
C LEU A 84 26.82 -19.96 28.80
N LYS A 85 26.86 -19.25 27.66
CA LYS A 85 27.46 -19.75 26.40
C LYS A 85 28.94 -19.38 26.21
N GLY A 86 29.60 -18.73 27.17
CA GLY A 86 31.01 -18.33 27.06
C GLY A 86 31.33 -17.29 25.96
N ASP A 87 30.31 -16.76 25.27
CA ASP A 87 30.45 -15.84 24.15
C ASP A 87 30.55 -14.39 24.65
N LYS A 88 31.77 -13.92 24.97
CA LYS A 88 32.03 -12.53 25.40
C LYS A 88 31.67 -11.46 24.35
N THR A 89 31.40 -11.84 23.10
CA THR A 89 31.18 -10.95 21.94
C THR A 89 29.73 -10.50 21.72
N LYS A 90 28.75 -11.01 22.49
CA LYS A 90 27.32 -10.64 22.35
C LYS A 90 26.82 -9.63 23.39
N LYS A 91 27.72 -8.79 23.93
CA LYS A 91 27.33 -7.67 24.80
C LYS A 91 26.76 -6.52 23.96
N THR A 92 25.45 -6.54 23.70
CA THR A 92 24.54 -5.36 23.60
C THR A 92 23.20 -5.74 22.97
N ALA A 93 22.12 -5.16 23.50
CA ALA A 93 20.78 -5.20 22.93
C ALA A 93 20.73 -4.39 21.61
N GLY A 94 21.29 -4.97 20.56
CA GLY A 94 21.43 -4.30 19.26
C GLY A 94 22.48 -4.91 18.34
N SER A 95 23.05 -6.09 18.66
CA SER A 95 24.04 -6.74 17.80
C SER A 95 23.44 -7.03 16.42
N ILE A 96 23.70 -6.11 15.49
CA ILE A 96 23.52 -6.27 14.05
C ILE A 96 24.20 -7.61 13.74
N GLN A 97 23.43 -8.62 13.35
CA GLN A 97 24.00 -9.85 12.81
C GLN A 97 24.97 -9.39 11.72
N LYS A 98 26.28 -9.58 11.92
CA LYS A 98 27.29 -9.29 10.89
C LYS A 98 26.83 -10.08 9.67
N LYS A 99 26.29 -9.38 8.66
CA LYS A 99 25.84 -10.00 7.42
C LYS A 99 27.02 -10.81 6.89
N LYS A 100 26.84 -12.12 6.69
CA LYS A 100 27.83 -12.98 6.06
C LYS A 100 28.23 -12.33 4.72
N THR A 101 29.41 -11.76 4.65
CA THR A 101 29.93 -11.14 3.42
C THR A 101 30.24 -12.26 2.43
N THR A 102 29.67 -12.20 1.23
CA THR A 102 30.05 -13.12 0.16
C THR A 102 31.53 -12.90 -0.16
N PRO A 103 32.36 -13.96 -0.19
CA PRO A 103 33.79 -13.81 -0.42
C PRO A 103 34.05 -13.23 -1.82
N ALA A 104 35.01 -12.32 -1.92
CA ALA A 104 35.37 -11.66 -3.18
C ALA A 104 35.90 -12.65 -4.23
N LEU A 105 36.54 -13.72 -3.76
CA LEU A 105 37.08 -14.83 -4.56
C LEU A 105 36.29 -16.10 -4.24
N LYS A 106 35.89 -16.82 -5.29
CA LYS A 106 35.27 -18.15 -5.20
C LYS A 106 36.24 -19.17 -5.80
N LYS A 107 36.50 -20.26 -5.07
CA LYS A 107 37.17 -21.44 -5.60
C LYS A 107 36.28 -22.05 -6.67
N LYS A 108 36.77 -22.12 -7.91
CA LYS A 108 36.11 -22.80 -9.02
C LYS A 108 36.96 -24.01 -9.41
N PRO A 109 36.37 -25.20 -9.54
CA PRO A 109 37.09 -26.34 -10.06
C PRO A 109 37.51 -26.07 -11.50
N ILE A 110 38.71 -26.53 -11.86
CA ILE A 110 39.27 -26.45 -13.20
C ILE A 110 39.58 -27.87 -13.67
N GLY A 111 39.18 -28.19 -14.89
CA GLY A 111 39.42 -29.48 -15.52
C GLY A 111 40.84 -29.66 -16.03
N GLY A 112 41.26 -30.92 -16.12
CA GLY A 112 42.57 -31.36 -16.62
C GLY A 112 43.50 -31.89 -15.52
N ASP A 113 44.07 -33.07 -15.75
CA ASP A 113 44.81 -33.84 -14.73
C ASP A 113 46.07 -33.14 -14.20
N ARG A 114 46.63 -32.20 -14.97
CA ARG A 114 47.82 -31.40 -14.60
C ARG A 114 47.52 -29.92 -14.28
N ASN A 115 46.25 -29.54 -14.08
CA ASN A 115 45.83 -28.13 -13.99
C ASN A 115 45.42 -27.67 -12.57
N GLY A 116 45.78 -28.43 -11.54
CA GLY A 116 45.68 -28.01 -10.14
C GLY A 116 44.30 -28.06 -9.48
N LYS A 117 43.30 -28.71 -10.10
CA LYS A 117 41.92 -28.98 -9.63
C LYS A 117 41.04 -27.76 -9.29
N GLU A 118 41.56 -26.68 -8.72
CA GLU A 118 40.79 -25.48 -8.35
C GLU A 118 41.57 -24.17 -8.60
N ARG A 119 40.85 -23.09 -8.94
CA ARG A 119 41.39 -21.71 -8.91
C ARG A 119 40.48 -20.75 -8.17
N LEU A 120 41.09 -19.77 -7.52
CA LEU A 120 40.38 -18.65 -6.92
C LEU A 120 40.01 -17.63 -8.01
N VAL A 121 38.72 -17.48 -8.26
CA VAL A 121 38.20 -16.56 -9.30
C VAL A 121 37.35 -15.48 -8.65
N ARG A 122 37.56 -14.22 -9.07
CA ARG A 122 36.71 -13.09 -8.64
C ARG A 122 35.26 -13.30 -9.07
N THR A 123 34.33 -13.06 -8.15
CA THR A 123 32.88 -13.16 -8.43
C THR A 123 32.39 -12.05 -9.35
N LYS A 124 32.97 -10.85 -9.24
CA LYS A 124 32.75 -9.72 -10.16
C LYS A 124 34.09 -9.35 -10.80
N ARG A 125 34.19 -9.47 -12.12
CA ARG A 125 35.36 -9.02 -12.89
C ARG A 125 35.37 -7.49 -12.98
N PHE A 126 36.56 -6.90 -13.06
CA PHE A 126 36.70 -5.46 -13.32
C PHE A 126 36.29 -5.11 -14.76
N PRO A 127 35.79 -3.89 -15.00
CA PRO A 127 35.51 -3.43 -16.35
C PRO A 127 36.80 -3.35 -17.17
N ARG A 128 36.71 -3.63 -18.47
CA ARG A 128 37.85 -3.52 -19.42
C ARG A 128 38.06 -2.10 -19.93
N PHE A 129 37.04 -1.25 -19.83
CA PHE A 129 37.03 0.11 -20.33
C PHE A 129 36.69 1.06 -19.18
N TYR A 130 37.45 2.16 -19.08
CA TYR A 130 37.18 3.28 -18.18
C TYR A 130 36.91 4.52 -19.04
N PRO A 131 35.91 5.34 -18.70
CA PRO A 131 35.71 6.63 -19.37
C PRO A 131 36.86 7.57 -19.02
N THR A 132 37.21 8.49 -19.93
CA THR A 132 38.24 9.53 -19.69
C THR A 132 37.85 10.45 -18.52
N GLU A 133 36.56 10.71 -18.35
CA GLU A 133 36.02 11.54 -17.26
C GLU A 133 34.86 10.85 -16.56
N GLU A 134 34.87 10.86 -15.22
CA GLU A 134 33.75 10.40 -14.41
C GLU A 134 32.81 11.56 -14.07
N ARG A 135 31.50 11.32 -14.20
CA ARG A 135 30.49 12.28 -13.74
C ARG A 135 30.47 12.30 -12.21
N PRO A 136 30.43 13.49 -11.57
CA PRO A 136 30.38 13.57 -10.12
C PRO A 136 29.13 12.89 -9.56
N LYS A 137 29.28 12.24 -8.41
CA LYS A 137 28.19 11.52 -7.76
C LYS A 137 27.14 12.50 -7.23
N LYS A 138 25.87 12.26 -7.55
CA LYS A 138 24.75 13.04 -7.02
C LYS A 138 24.62 12.88 -5.50
N PHE A 139 24.33 13.98 -4.80
CA PHE A 139 24.01 13.95 -3.38
C PHE A 139 22.78 13.08 -3.09
N SER A 140 22.78 12.44 -1.91
CA SER A 140 21.67 11.58 -1.51
C SER A 140 20.45 12.42 -1.17
N VAL A 141 19.44 12.39 -2.05
CA VAL A 141 18.13 13.00 -1.78
C VAL A 141 17.19 11.92 -1.24
N LYS A 142 16.53 12.18 -0.11
CA LYS A 142 15.55 11.27 0.54
C LYS A 142 14.20 11.18 -0.22
N ARG A 143 14.22 11.28 -1.56
CA ARG A 143 13.01 11.19 -2.39
C ARG A 143 12.59 9.72 -2.56
N LYS A 144 11.32 9.43 -2.28
CA LYS A 144 10.72 8.11 -2.50
C LYS A 144 10.44 7.90 -3.98
N ARG A 145 10.55 6.66 -4.46
CA ARG A 145 10.13 6.27 -5.81
C ARG A 145 8.60 6.29 -5.89
N PHE A 146 8.05 6.46 -7.10
CA PHE A 146 6.60 6.50 -7.33
C PHE A 146 5.86 5.27 -6.78
N GLY A 147 6.48 4.08 -6.85
CA GLY A 147 5.91 2.85 -6.28
C GLY A 147 5.68 2.91 -4.77
N ASP A 148 6.46 3.73 -4.05
CA ASP A 148 6.43 3.86 -2.60
C ASP A 148 5.62 5.07 -2.10
N HIS A 149 5.01 5.84 -3.02
CA HIS A 149 4.18 6.99 -2.64
C HIS A 149 2.86 6.53 -1.99
N PRO A 150 2.37 7.20 -0.94
CA PRO A 150 1.02 6.94 -0.45
C PRO A 150 -0.01 7.38 -1.49
N ARG A 151 -1.01 6.54 -1.79
CA ARG A 151 -2.12 6.90 -2.68
C ARG A 151 -3.28 7.46 -1.87
N ARG A 152 -3.77 8.63 -2.27
CA ARG A 152 -4.91 9.32 -1.64
C ARG A 152 -5.99 9.54 -2.70
N PHE A 153 -7.22 9.20 -2.33
CA PHE A 153 -8.40 9.40 -3.15
C PHE A 153 -9.32 10.42 -2.47
N ARG A 154 -10.05 11.19 -3.26
CA ARG A 154 -11.09 12.09 -2.73
C ARG A 154 -12.17 11.26 -2.05
N SER A 155 -12.73 11.75 -0.94
CA SER A 155 -13.80 11.05 -0.20
C SER A 155 -15.06 10.81 -1.04
N THR A 156 -15.31 11.68 -2.03
CA THR A 156 -16.43 11.55 -2.98
C THR A 156 -16.23 10.43 -3.99
N LEU A 157 -15.00 9.93 -4.19
CA LEU A 157 -14.69 8.87 -5.12
C LEU A 157 -14.66 7.55 -4.37
N THR A 158 -15.84 6.96 -4.14
CA THR A 158 -15.95 5.59 -3.62
C THR A 158 -16.26 4.62 -4.75
N PRO A 159 -15.90 3.32 -4.61
CA PRO A 159 -16.40 2.28 -5.50
C PRO A 159 -17.93 2.37 -5.63
N GLY A 160 -18.44 2.30 -6.85
CA GLY A 160 -19.85 2.47 -7.19
C GLY A 160 -20.30 3.91 -7.49
N THR A 161 -19.47 4.92 -7.22
CA THR A 161 -19.83 6.31 -7.52
C THR A 161 -19.89 6.53 -9.04
N VAL A 162 -20.95 7.20 -9.51
CA VAL A 162 -21.01 7.66 -10.89
C VAL A 162 -20.15 8.91 -11.06
N VAL A 163 -19.47 8.98 -12.19
CA VAL A 163 -18.44 9.97 -12.46
C VAL A 163 -18.59 10.47 -13.88
N ILE A 164 -18.37 11.77 -14.07
CA ILE A 164 -18.26 12.37 -15.40
C ILE A 164 -16.79 12.44 -15.79
N LEU A 165 -16.44 11.86 -16.94
CA LEU A 165 -15.11 12.00 -17.52
C LEU A 165 -14.96 13.38 -18.16
N VAL A 166 -13.91 14.12 -17.80
CA VAL A 166 -13.66 15.46 -18.34
C VAL A 166 -12.69 15.45 -19.52
N ALA A 167 -11.72 14.52 -19.51
CA ALA A 167 -10.66 14.48 -20.52
C ALA A 167 -10.63 13.18 -21.33
N GLY A 168 -10.10 13.27 -22.55
CA GLY A 168 -9.86 12.14 -23.46
C GLY A 168 -11.05 11.79 -24.35
N LYS A 169 -10.95 10.68 -25.10
CA LYS A 169 -11.95 10.25 -26.10
C LYS A 169 -13.36 10.09 -25.54
N HIS A 170 -13.49 9.81 -24.24
CA HIS A 170 -14.77 9.60 -23.57
C HIS A 170 -15.20 10.80 -22.70
N ALA A 171 -14.65 11.99 -22.95
CA ALA A 171 -15.07 13.21 -22.27
C ALA A 171 -16.58 13.42 -22.38
N GLY A 172 -17.19 13.97 -21.32
CA GLY A 172 -18.62 14.15 -21.13
C GLY A 172 -19.41 12.86 -20.85
N LYS A 173 -18.82 11.65 -20.98
CA LYS A 173 -19.57 10.43 -20.65
C LYS A 173 -19.65 10.23 -19.14
N ARG A 174 -20.79 9.68 -18.70
CA ARG A 174 -21.04 9.30 -17.30
C ARG A 174 -20.74 7.82 -17.11
N VAL A 175 -19.94 7.51 -16.10
CA VAL A 175 -19.23 6.24 -15.98
C VAL A 175 -19.11 5.84 -14.51
N VAL A 176 -19.07 4.55 -14.20
CA VAL A 176 -19.06 4.07 -12.81
C VAL A 176 -17.64 3.73 -12.36
N VAL A 177 -17.26 4.16 -11.16
CA VAL A 177 -15.98 3.78 -10.54
C VAL A 177 -16.11 2.36 -9.99
N VAL A 178 -15.23 1.46 -10.43
CA VAL A 178 -15.24 0.05 -10.03
C VAL A 178 -14.30 -0.17 -8.84
N LYS A 179 -13.05 0.28 -8.96
CA LYS A 179 -11.98 -0.01 -7.99
C LYS A 179 -10.91 1.08 -8.00
N HIS A 180 -10.27 1.28 -6.85
CA HIS A 180 -9.05 2.07 -6.73
C HIS A 180 -7.82 1.20 -7.02
N LEU A 181 -7.01 1.60 -7.98
CA LEU A 181 -5.81 0.84 -8.35
C LEU A 181 -4.60 1.25 -7.51
N SER A 182 -3.64 0.33 -7.39
CA SER A 182 -2.39 0.51 -6.64
C SER A 182 -1.57 1.71 -7.12
N SER A 183 -1.68 2.06 -8.41
CA SER A 183 -1.02 3.20 -9.02
C SER A 183 -1.59 4.56 -8.60
N GLY A 184 -2.76 4.62 -7.94
CA GLY A 184 -3.48 5.86 -7.67
C GLY A 184 -4.46 6.26 -8.77
N LEU A 185 -4.65 5.40 -9.77
CA LEU A 185 -5.66 5.58 -10.82
C LEU A 185 -6.98 4.93 -10.40
N LEU A 186 -8.08 5.44 -10.95
CA LEU A 186 -9.41 4.84 -10.84
C LEU A 186 -9.59 3.82 -11.97
N LEU A 187 -10.07 2.63 -11.64
CA LEU A 187 -10.66 1.73 -12.61
C LEU A 187 -12.13 2.09 -12.79
N VAL A 188 -12.51 2.37 -14.02
CA VAL A 188 -13.80 2.93 -14.38
C VAL A 188 -14.41 2.07 -15.49
N THR A 189 -15.71 1.79 -15.42
CA THR A 189 -16.47 1.12 -16.48
C THR A 189 -17.77 1.87 -16.77
N GLY A 190 -18.05 2.06 -18.04
CA GLY A 190 -19.37 2.49 -18.48
C GLY A 190 -19.96 1.30 -19.16
N PRO A 191 -20.99 0.63 -18.59
CA PRO A 191 -21.46 -0.64 -19.12
C PRO A 191 -21.50 -0.58 -20.65
N HIS A 192 -20.67 -1.38 -21.32
CA HIS A 192 -20.23 -1.08 -22.69
C HIS A 192 -21.42 -1.00 -23.65
N LYS A 193 -22.47 -1.78 -23.36
CA LYS A 193 -23.77 -1.78 -24.03
C LYS A 193 -24.53 -0.44 -23.94
N LEU A 194 -24.34 0.34 -22.87
CA LEU A 194 -25.07 1.60 -22.63
C LEU A 194 -24.36 2.80 -23.25
N ASN A 195 -23.06 2.98 -22.98
CA ASN A 195 -22.34 4.21 -23.33
C ASN A 195 -21.04 3.98 -24.12
N GLY A 196 -20.66 2.72 -24.40
CA GLY A 196 -19.47 2.37 -25.18
C GLY A 196 -18.15 2.81 -24.53
N VAL A 197 -18.08 2.87 -23.20
CA VAL A 197 -16.83 3.14 -22.46
C VAL A 197 -16.31 1.83 -21.87
N PRO A 198 -15.25 1.23 -22.43
CA PRO A 198 -14.71 -0.01 -21.88
C PRO A 198 -14.06 0.23 -20.50
N LEU A 199 -13.72 -0.86 -19.81
CA LEU A 199 -12.89 -0.87 -18.62
C LEU A 199 -11.60 -0.11 -18.90
N ARG A 200 -11.44 1.01 -18.19
CA ARG A 200 -10.34 1.94 -18.44
C ARG A 200 -9.82 2.53 -17.14
N ARG A 201 -8.52 2.79 -17.14
CA ARG A 201 -7.86 3.55 -16.07
C ARG A 201 -7.98 5.03 -16.32
N VAL A 202 -8.35 5.78 -15.29
CA VAL A 202 -8.54 7.23 -15.33
C VAL A 202 -7.89 7.87 -14.11
N ASN A 203 -7.26 9.02 -14.28
CA ASN A 203 -6.74 9.79 -13.16
C ASN A 203 -7.89 10.57 -12.49
N GLN A 204 -7.94 10.56 -11.15
CA GLN A 204 -8.96 11.23 -10.35
C GLN A 204 -9.11 12.75 -10.63
N ILE A 205 -8.07 13.40 -11.16
CA ILE A 205 -8.09 14.83 -11.51
C ILE A 205 -9.04 15.10 -12.68
N TYR A 206 -9.18 14.15 -13.63
CA TYR A 206 -9.96 14.34 -14.86
C TYR A 206 -11.40 13.84 -14.73
N VAL A 207 -11.93 13.90 -13.50
CA VAL A 207 -13.12 13.20 -13.08
C VAL A 207 -13.92 14.10 -12.14
N ILE A 208 -15.19 14.30 -12.47
CA ILE A 208 -16.15 14.95 -11.57
C ILE A 208 -16.97 13.84 -10.91
N ALA A 209 -16.88 13.74 -9.59
CA ALA A 209 -17.70 12.82 -8.82
C ALA A 209 -19.11 13.39 -8.71
N THR A 210 -20.12 12.58 -9.01
CA THR A 210 -21.51 12.94 -8.74
C THR A 210 -21.97 12.34 -7.41
N SER A 211 -23.08 12.85 -6.90
CA SER A 211 -23.77 12.36 -5.70
C SER A 211 -24.35 10.96 -5.85
N THR A 212 -24.66 10.53 -7.09
CA THR A 212 -25.23 9.22 -7.39
C THR A 212 -24.23 8.08 -7.17
N LYS A 213 -24.67 7.04 -6.44
CA LYS A 213 -23.87 5.87 -6.08
C LYS A 213 -24.64 4.58 -6.36
N LEU A 214 -23.92 3.60 -6.87
CA LEU A 214 -24.38 2.23 -7.03
C LEU A 214 -23.75 1.35 -5.95
N ASP A 215 -24.51 0.42 -5.41
CA ASP A 215 -23.94 -0.60 -4.54
C ASP A 215 -23.26 -1.70 -5.39
N LEU A 216 -21.94 -1.82 -5.25
CA LEU A 216 -21.12 -2.83 -5.92
C LEU A 216 -20.48 -3.81 -4.92
N SER A 217 -20.98 -3.85 -3.69
CA SER A 217 -20.42 -4.66 -2.60
C SER A 217 -20.41 -6.17 -2.88
N SER A 218 -21.34 -6.66 -3.71
CA SER A 218 -21.49 -8.07 -4.04
C SER A 218 -20.45 -8.60 -5.04
N ALA A 219 -19.78 -7.71 -5.80
CA ALA A 219 -18.87 -8.09 -6.89
C ALA A 219 -17.40 -7.87 -6.50
N LYS A 220 -16.56 -8.89 -6.73
CA LYS A 220 -15.11 -8.83 -6.51
C LYS A 220 -14.36 -8.59 -7.81
N PHE A 221 -13.46 -7.60 -7.82
CA PHE A 221 -12.67 -7.18 -9.00
C PHE A 221 -11.17 -7.39 -8.75
N ASP A 222 -10.79 -8.54 -8.19
CA ASP A 222 -9.43 -8.77 -7.70
C ASP A 222 -8.42 -8.95 -8.84
N ASN A 223 -8.82 -9.56 -9.96
CA ASN A 223 -7.94 -9.85 -11.10
C ASN A 223 -7.59 -8.60 -11.95
N LEU A 224 -8.23 -7.46 -11.70
CA LEU A 224 -8.09 -6.24 -12.50
C LEU A 224 -7.04 -5.30 -11.89
N ASP A 225 -5.79 -5.49 -12.29
CA ASP A 225 -4.62 -4.74 -11.79
C ASP A 225 -3.99 -3.79 -12.82
N ASP A 226 -3.15 -2.87 -12.36
CA ASP A 226 -2.43 -1.92 -13.21
C ASP A 226 -1.61 -2.56 -14.34
N LYS A 227 -1.09 -3.77 -14.10
CA LYS A 227 -0.33 -4.55 -15.08
C LYS A 227 -1.21 -5.02 -16.23
N PHE A 228 -2.42 -5.48 -15.91
CA PHE A 228 -3.43 -5.89 -16.90
C PHE A 228 -3.67 -4.76 -17.90
N PHE A 229 -3.82 -3.52 -17.40
CA PHE A 229 -4.07 -2.31 -18.21
C PHE A 229 -2.83 -1.63 -18.82
N LYS A 230 -1.64 -2.24 -18.74
CA LYS A 230 -0.42 -1.65 -19.29
C LYS A 230 -0.44 -1.72 -20.82
N ARG A 231 -0.12 -0.59 -21.48
CA ARG A 231 -0.01 -0.54 -22.93
C ARG A 231 1.19 -1.38 -23.38
N VAL A 232 0.96 -2.32 -24.29
CA VAL A 232 2.02 -3.05 -24.99
C VAL A 232 2.73 -2.08 -25.92
N ARG A 233 4.07 -2.02 -25.83
CA ARG A 233 4.90 -1.22 -26.74
C ARG A 233 5.57 -2.19 -27.71
N PRO A 234 5.43 -2.01 -29.04
CA PRO A 234 6.16 -2.84 -29.99
C PRO A 234 7.66 -2.61 -29.82
N ALA A 235 8.46 -3.64 -30.13
CA ALA A 235 9.91 -3.49 -30.18
C ALA A 235 10.28 -2.45 -31.23
N LYS A 236 11.33 -1.65 -30.96
CA LYS A 236 11.86 -0.71 -31.94
C LYS A 236 12.47 -1.52 -33.09
N LYS A 237 12.01 -1.31 -34.33
CA LYS A 237 12.66 -1.85 -35.53
C LYS A 237 13.91 -1.00 -35.84
N ASN A 238 14.91 -1.58 -36.50
CA ASN A 238 16.18 -0.92 -36.83
C ASN A 238 15.97 0.36 -37.65
N ALA A 239 16.88 1.32 -37.48
CA ALA A 239 16.77 2.69 -38.00
C ALA A 239 16.84 2.83 -39.53
N GLU A 240 17.14 1.75 -40.26
CA GLU A 240 17.35 1.74 -41.71
C GLU A 240 16.07 1.53 -42.53
N LYS A 241 14.91 1.27 -41.90
CA LYS A 241 13.65 1.09 -42.63
C LYS A 241 12.97 2.44 -42.86
N ASP A 242 12.48 2.64 -44.09
CA ASP A 242 11.76 3.83 -44.51
C ASP A 242 10.60 4.15 -43.55
N ILE A 243 10.63 5.37 -43.00
CA ILE A 243 9.79 5.81 -41.87
C ILE A 243 8.31 5.83 -42.27
N PHE A 244 8.04 6.01 -43.57
CA PHE A 244 6.70 6.24 -44.11
C PHE A 244 5.94 4.95 -44.47
N ASP A 245 6.61 3.80 -44.62
CA ASP A 245 5.96 2.52 -44.99
C ASP A 245 5.41 1.72 -43.80
N SER A 246 5.64 2.19 -42.57
CA SER A 246 5.14 1.49 -41.38
C SER A 246 3.65 1.75 -41.14
N LYS A 247 2.78 0.98 -41.81
CA LYS A 247 1.36 0.88 -41.44
C LYS A 247 1.27 0.55 -39.94
N LYS A 248 0.67 1.46 -39.16
CA LYS A 248 0.44 1.24 -37.72
C LYS A 248 -0.51 0.05 -37.55
N GLU A 249 0.06 -1.12 -37.29
CA GLU A 249 -0.71 -2.32 -36.95
C GLU A 249 -1.60 -2.03 -35.74
N LYS A 250 -2.91 -2.01 -35.96
CA LYS A 250 -3.90 -1.85 -34.88
C LYS A 250 -3.87 -3.14 -34.07
N THR A 251 -3.35 -3.10 -32.85
CA THR A 251 -3.38 -4.25 -31.96
C THR A 251 -4.84 -4.65 -31.71
N PRO A 252 -5.26 -5.88 -32.08
CA PRO A 252 -6.62 -6.33 -31.84
C PRO A 252 -6.87 -6.45 -30.34
N LEU A 253 -8.13 -6.30 -29.94
CA LEU A 253 -8.55 -6.49 -28.56
C LEU A 253 -8.45 -7.97 -28.18
N SER A 254 -7.65 -8.30 -27.15
CA SER A 254 -7.48 -9.68 -26.67
C SER A 254 -8.78 -10.27 -26.10
N ALA A 255 -8.94 -11.58 -26.18
CA ALA A 255 -10.11 -12.30 -25.65
C ALA A 255 -10.30 -12.06 -24.15
N GLU A 256 -9.21 -12.11 -23.39
CA GLU A 256 -9.16 -11.84 -21.95
C GLU A 256 -9.78 -10.46 -21.58
N ARG A 257 -9.63 -9.45 -22.46
CA ARG A 257 -10.24 -8.12 -22.25
C ARG A 257 -11.74 -8.11 -22.47
N ARG A 258 -12.21 -8.89 -23.43
CA ARG A 258 -13.65 -9.01 -23.74
C ARG A 258 -14.37 -9.73 -22.60
N GLU A 259 -13.77 -10.79 -22.07
CA GLU A 259 -14.30 -11.55 -20.93
C GLU A 259 -14.28 -10.74 -19.63
N ALA A 260 -13.18 -10.02 -19.35
CA ALA A 260 -13.13 -9.10 -18.21
C ALA A 260 -14.19 -8.01 -18.30
N GLN A 261 -14.49 -7.52 -19.50
CA GLN A 261 -15.54 -6.54 -19.73
C GLN A 261 -16.92 -7.14 -19.49
N SER A 262 -17.23 -8.30 -20.07
CA SER A 262 -18.55 -8.92 -19.96
C SER A 262 -18.89 -9.26 -18.52
N THR A 263 -17.96 -9.86 -17.79
CA THR A 263 -18.12 -10.21 -16.36
C THR A 263 -18.37 -8.97 -15.49
N THR A 264 -17.58 -7.90 -15.70
CA THR A 264 -17.74 -6.66 -14.93
C THR A 264 -19.04 -5.94 -15.28
N ASP A 265 -19.41 -5.91 -16.56
CA ASP A 265 -20.64 -5.25 -17.00
C ASP A 265 -21.89 -5.97 -16.50
N VAL A 266 -21.89 -7.30 -16.41
CA VAL A 266 -23.01 -8.05 -15.82
C VAL A 266 -23.24 -7.63 -14.38
N ALA A 267 -22.17 -7.53 -13.58
CA ALA A 267 -22.26 -7.08 -12.19
C ALA A 267 -22.82 -5.65 -12.08
N VAL A 268 -22.29 -4.71 -12.87
CA VAL A 268 -22.74 -3.31 -12.84
C VAL A 268 -24.18 -3.15 -13.37
N LEU A 269 -24.56 -3.90 -14.42
CA LEU A 269 -25.92 -3.87 -14.95
C LEU A 269 -26.94 -4.44 -13.96
N ASN A 270 -26.56 -5.46 -13.19
CA ASN A 270 -27.40 -6.00 -12.12
C ASN A 270 -27.56 -4.97 -10.99
N ALA A 271 -26.49 -4.27 -10.60
CA ALA A 271 -26.57 -3.17 -9.63
C ALA A 271 -27.47 -2.02 -10.12
N ILE A 272 -27.39 -1.66 -11.41
CA ILE A 272 -28.27 -0.64 -12.02
C ILE A 272 -29.73 -1.09 -12.03
N LYS A 273 -30.00 -2.38 -12.26
CA LYS A 273 -31.36 -2.95 -12.23
C LYS A 273 -31.96 -2.93 -10.82
N ALA A 274 -31.14 -3.22 -9.80
CA ALA A 274 -31.57 -3.24 -8.41
C ALA A 274 -31.81 -1.84 -7.81
N HIS A 275 -31.24 -0.79 -8.42
CA HIS A 275 -31.46 0.59 -7.98
C HIS A 275 -32.92 1.03 -8.22
N ALA A 276 -33.51 1.78 -7.28
CA ALA A 276 -34.90 2.27 -7.38
C ALA A 276 -35.19 2.95 -8.73
N ASP A 277 -34.34 3.91 -9.11
CA ASP A 277 -34.46 4.65 -10.37
C ASP A 277 -33.81 3.96 -11.59
N SER A 278 -33.88 2.62 -11.67
CA SER A 278 -33.16 1.84 -12.69
C SER A 278 -33.37 2.33 -14.14
N ARG A 279 -34.60 2.70 -14.50
CA ARG A 279 -34.95 3.20 -15.84
C ARG A 279 -34.31 4.57 -16.13
N LEU A 280 -34.35 5.48 -15.16
CA LEU A 280 -33.74 6.81 -15.27
C LEU A 280 -32.22 6.69 -15.33
N LEU A 281 -31.62 5.86 -14.47
CA LEU A 281 -30.18 5.70 -14.37
C LEU A 281 -29.55 5.15 -15.67
N ARG A 282 -30.25 4.25 -16.37
CA ARG A 282 -29.83 3.79 -17.70
C ARG A 282 -29.76 4.93 -18.72
N ARG A 283 -30.78 5.81 -18.74
CA ARG A 283 -30.80 7.00 -19.61
C ARG A 283 -29.74 8.02 -19.20
N TYR A 284 -29.52 8.18 -17.89
CA TYR A 284 -28.50 9.05 -17.33
C TYR A 284 -27.09 8.62 -17.73
N LEU A 285 -26.76 7.32 -17.66
CA LEU A 285 -25.46 6.79 -18.08
C LEU A 285 -25.24 6.83 -19.59
N LYS A 286 -26.32 6.73 -20.39
CA LYS A 286 -26.26 6.84 -21.87
C LYS A 286 -26.06 8.28 -22.33
N SER A 287 -26.60 9.26 -21.62
CA SER A 287 -26.49 10.68 -21.98
C SER A 287 -25.12 11.27 -21.63
N ARG A 288 -24.73 12.29 -22.39
CA ARG A 288 -23.46 13.01 -22.22
C ARG A 288 -23.69 14.26 -21.37
N PHE A 289 -22.79 14.53 -20.43
CA PHE A 289 -22.69 15.80 -19.74
C PHE A 289 -22.09 16.85 -20.67
N GLN A 290 -22.77 17.98 -20.77
CA GLN A 290 -22.37 19.18 -21.48
C GLN A 290 -22.89 20.38 -20.68
N LEU A 291 -22.21 21.52 -20.78
CA LEU A 291 -22.69 22.78 -20.24
C LEU A 291 -23.45 23.50 -21.35
N TRP A 292 -24.59 24.05 -21.01
CA TRP A 292 -25.41 24.86 -21.90
C TRP A 292 -25.24 26.33 -21.53
N ASN A 293 -25.57 27.22 -22.45
CA ASN A 293 -25.54 28.65 -22.19
C ASN A 293 -26.42 28.98 -20.96
N GLY A 294 -25.90 29.80 -20.05
CA GLY A 294 -26.56 30.15 -18.79
C GLY A 294 -26.32 29.17 -17.62
N VAL A 295 -25.78 27.98 -17.87
CA VAL A 295 -25.47 27.01 -16.80
C VAL A 295 -24.04 27.20 -16.29
N LEU A 296 -23.91 27.78 -15.10
CA LEU A 296 -22.61 28.08 -14.48
C LEU A 296 -22.11 26.91 -13.60
N PRO A 297 -20.92 26.34 -13.84
CA PRO A 297 -20.43 25.15 -13.12
C PRO A 297 -20.34 25.31 -11.60
N HIS A 298 -20.04 26.51 -11.11
CA HIS A 298 -19.95 26.78 -9.66
C HIS A 298 -21.31 26.76 -8.95
N LYS A 299 -22.42 26.88 -9.70
CA LYS A 299 -23.79 26.76 -9.16
C LYS A 299 -24.32 25.32 -9.23
N LEU A 300 -23.67 24.45 -10.02
CA LEU A 300 -24.09 23.07 -10.16
C LEU A 300 -23.70 22.24 -8.92
N LYS A 301 -24.65 21.43 -8.47
CA LYS A 301 -24.42 20.37 -7.49
C LYS A 301 -24.28 19.05 -8.24
N PHE A 302 -23.07 18.49 -8.19
CA PHE A 302 -22.76 17.22 -8.83
C PHE A 302 -23.06 16.05 -7.90
#